data_AF-A0A355GDC3-F1
#
_entry.id   AF-A0A355GDC3-F1
#
_cell.length_a   1.000
_cell.length_b   1.000
_cell.length_c   1.000
_cell.angle_alpha   90.00
_cell.angle_beta   90.00
_cell.angle_gamma   90.00
#
_symmetry.space_group_name_H-M   'P 1'
#
loop_
_entity.id
_entity.type
_entity.pdbx_description
1 polymer ?
#
loop_
_entity_poly.entity_id
_entity_poly.type
_entity_poly.pdbx_seq_one_letter_code
_entity_poly.pdbx_strand_id
1 'polypeptide(L)'
;MNRPTNLAELRESDWKSKTVKREIYDNLMQALQGGDELFPGIVGYDDTVIPDIVLALLSEHDMLFLGEKGQAKSRIMRLLVRFLDPEIPYLDIPESPVHDDPYQPITSIGKKFLANTPEHEVPIAWWPREDRYAERLAPGT
;
A
#
# COMPACT_ATOMS: atom_id res chain seq x y z
N MET A 1 -2.94 18.94 11.69
CA MET A 1 -1.51 19.15 11.43
C MET A 1 -1.33 19.18 9.93
N ASN A 2 -0.60 20.15 9.39
CA ASN A 2 -0.26 20.15 7.97
C ASN A 2 0.77 19.05 7.71
N ARG A 3 0.60 18.32 6.60
CA ARG A 3 1.55 17.29 6.21
C ARG A 3 2.81 17.92 5.60
N PRO A 4 3.98 17.29 5.74
CA PRO A 4 5.17 17.67 5.01
C PRO A 4 4.90 17.80 3.50
N THR A 5 5.41 18.89 2.92
CA THR A 5 5.32 19.18 1.48
C THR A 5 6.66 19.13 0.76
N ASN A 6 7.76 18.97 1.50
CA ASN A 6 9.08 18.74 0.96
C ASN A 6 9.85 17.68 1.76
N LEU A 7 10.96 17.20 1.21
CA LEU A 7 11.75 16.12 1.80
C LEU A 7 12.38 16.52 3.14
N ALA A 8 12.80 17.78 3.30
CA ALA A 8 13.36 18.27 4.57
C ALA A 8 12.32 18.17 5.70
N GLU A 9 11.11 18.70 5.49
CA GLU A 9 9.99 18.57 6.44
C GLU A 9 9.62 17.11 6.70
N LEU A 10 9.69 16.26 5.67
CA LEU A 10 9.38 14.84 5.82
C LEU A 10 10.41 14.14 6.71
N ARG A 11 11.69 14.50 6.64
CA ARG A 11 12.74 13.97 7.53
C ARG A 11 12.63 14.47 8.96
N GLU A 12 12.10 15.68 9.16
CA GLU A 12 11.79 16.22 10.49
C GLU A 12 10.55 15.58 11.10
N SER A 13 9.70 14.94 10.28
CA SER A 13 8.58 14.14 10.73
C SER A 13 9.00 12.76 11.23
N ASP A 14 8.11 12.10 11.98
CA ASP A 14 8.32 10.71 12.44
C ASP A 14 8.03 9.66 11.35
N TRP A 15 7.79 10.06 10.10
CA TRP A 15 7.49 9.13 9.03
C TRP A 15 8.68 8.19 8.75
N LYS A 16 8.36 6.91 8.58
CA LYS A 16 9.33 5.86 8.22
C LYS A 16 8.84 5.15 6.98
N SER A 17 9.71 5.04 5.99
CA SER A 17 9.49 4.17 4.85
C SER A 17 9.36 2.72 5.32
N LYS A 18 8.38 2.01 4.77
CA LYS A 18 8.13 0.59 5.00
C LYS A 18 7.64 -0.06 3.72
N THR A 19 7.85 -1.37 3.62
CA THR A 19 7.33 -2.15 2.50
C THR A 19 5.81 -2.27 2.59
N VAL A 20 5.16 -2.51 1.45
CA VAL A 20 3.71 -2.79 1.40
C VAL A 20 3.34 -3.99 2.28
N LYS A 21 4.20 -5.02 2.32
CA LYS A 21 3.97 -6.20 3.18
C LYS A 21 3.96 -5.82 4.66
N ARG A 22 4.90 -4.97 5.08
CA ARG A 22 4.96 -4.49 6.47
C ARG A 22 3.77 -3.60 6.84
N GLU A 23 3.37 -2.73 5.92
CA GLU A 23 2.17 -1.90 6.07
C GLU A 23 0.91 -2.74 6.29
N ILE A 24 0.69 -3.75 5.43
CA ILE A 24 -0.42 -4.69 5.58
C ILE A 24 -0.34 -5.44 6.90
N TYR A 25 0.84 -5.93 7.27
CA TYR A 25 1.05 -6.63 8.55
C TYR A 25 0.64 -5.76 9.75
N ASP A 26 1.17 -4.54 9.83
CA ASP A 26 0.95 -3.64 10.97
C ASP A 26 -0.53 -3.29 11.14
N ASN A 27 -1.18 -2.93 10.03
CA ASN A 27 -2.59 -2.52 10.06
C ASN A 27 -3.54 -3.71 10.24
N LEU A 28 -3.21 -4.89 9.71
CA LEU A 28 -3.97 -6.12 9.97
C LEU A 28 -3.88 -6.52 11.45
N MET A 29 -2.69 -6.43 12.06
CA MET A 29 -2.52 -6.69 13.49
C MET A 29 -3.35 -5.74 14.35
N GLN A 30 -3.38 -4.46 14.01
CA GLN A 30 -4.24 -3.48 14.69
C GLN A 30 -5.72 -3.83 14.56
N ALA A 31 -6.19 -4.16 13.36
CA ALA A 31 -7.58 -4.55 13.10
C ALA A 31 -7.98 -5.81 13.91
N LEU A 32 -7.10 -6.81 13.96
CA LEU A 32 -7.30 -8.02 14.75
C LEU A 32 -7.38 -7.73 16.26
N GLN A 33 -6.50 -6.87 16.78
CA GLN A 33 -6.52 -6.45 18.19
C GLN A 33 -7.77 -5.63 18.53
N GLY A 34 -8.25 -4.82 17.59
CA GLY A 34 -9.48 -4.04 17.72
C GLY A 34 -10.76 -4.87 17.63
N GLY A 35 -10.69 -6.09 17.11
CA GLY A 35 -11.87 -6.91 16.82
C GLY A 35 -12.66 -6.38 15.62
N ASP A 36 -11.99 -5.70 14.68
CA ASP A 36 -12.62 -5.11 13.50
C ASP A 36 -13.13 -6.22 12.55
N GLU A 37 -14.22 -5.92 11.83
CA GLU A 37 -14.63 -6.75 10.69
C GLU A 37 -13.60 -6.60 9.56
N LEU A 38 -12.78 -7.64 9.37
CA LEU A 38 -11.63 -7.60 8.45
C LEU A 38 -12.05 -7.49 6.98
N PHE A 39 -13.09 -8.24 6.59
CA PHE A 39 -13.55 -8.35 5.20
C PHE A 39 -15.05 -8.05 5.10
N PRO A 40 -15.46 -6.79 5.29
CA PRO A 40 -16.87 -6.43 5.34
C PRO A 40 -17.62 -6.80 4.07
N GLY A 41 -18.78 -7.43 4.24
CA GLY A 41 -19.62 -7.89 3.13
C GLY A 41 -19.11 -9.14 2.40
N ILE A 42 -18.13 -9.85 2.95
CA ILE A 42 -17.82 -11.25 2.62
C ILE A 42 -18.59 -12.12 3.61
N VAL A 43 -19.41 -13.05 3.12
CA VAL A 43 -20.31 -13.86 3.95
C VAL A 43 -19.96 -15.34 3.79
N GLY A 44 -19.85 -16.06 4.92
CA GLY A 44 -19.71 -17.51 4.96
C GLY A 44 -18.27 -18.02 4.79
N TYR A 45 -17.28 -17.13 4.83
CA TYR A 45 -15.85 -17.47 4.72
C TYR A 45 -15.08 -17.32 6.05
N ASP A 46 -15.79 -16.97 7.13
CA ASP A 46 -15.25 -16.68 8.46
C ASP A 46 -14.44 -17.86 9.03
N ASP A 47 -14.91 -19.09 8.79
CA ASP A 47 -14.26 -20.31 9.30
C ASP A 47 -13.43 -21.06 8.24
N THR A 48 -13.21 -20.49 7.05
CA THR A 48 -12.50 -21.16 5.94
C THR A 48 -11.48 -20.25 5.28
N VAL A 49 -11.91 -19.39 4.36
CA VAL A 49 -11.03 -18.61 3.48
C VAL A 49 -10.40 -17.42 4.22
N ILE A 50 -11.14 -16.75 5.09
CA ILE A 50 -10.64 -15.58 5.82
C ILE A 50 -9.45 -15.94 6.73
N PRO A 51 -9.51 -17.01 7.56
CA PRO A 51 -8.37 -17.45 8.35
C PRO A 51 -7.10 -17.71 7.54
N ASP A 52 -7.23 -18.37 6.39
CA ASP A 52 -6.08 -18.66 5.50
C ASP A 52 -5.46 -17.39 4.92
N ILE A 53 -6.29 -16.41 4.53
CA ILE A 53 -5.80 -15.10 4.06
C ILE A 53 -5.07 -14.38 5.19
N VAL A 54 -5.66 -14.32 6.39
CA VAL A 54 -5.04 -13.64 7.54
C VAL A 54 -3.68 -14.26 7.84
N LEU A 55 -3.59 -15.60 7.86
CA LEU A 55 -2.32 -16.29 8.09
C LEU A 55 -1.29 -15.98 7.00
N ALA A 56 -1.70 -15.97 5.72
CA ALA A 56 -0.81 -15.67 4.61
C ALA A 56 -0.31 -14.21 4.64
N LEU A 57 -1.17 -13.25 4.99
CA LEU A 57 -0.79 -11.85 5.15
C LEU A 57 0.16 -11.64 6.32
N LEU A 58 -0.11 -12.25 7.48
CA LEU A 58 0.78 -12.21 8.64
C LEU A 58 2.13 -12.88 8.39
N SER A 59 2.17 -13.85 7.48
CA SER A 59 3.39 -14.53 7.03
C SER A 59 4.08 -13.80 5.86
N GLU A 60 3.57 -12.63 5.45
CA GLU A 60 4.11 -11.81 4.37
C GLU A 60 4.22 -12.58 3.01
N HIS A 61 3.34 -13.55 2.81
CA HIS A 61 3.32 -14.39 1.61
C HIS A 61 2.62 -13.72 0.43
N ASP A 62 3.09 -14.06 -0.78
CA ASP A 62 2.36 -13.77 -2.00
C ASP A 62 1.25 -14.82 -2.18
N MET A 63 0.04 -14.40 -2.55
CA MET A 63 -1.13 -15.27 -2.61
C MET A 63 -1.66 -15.42 -4.03
N LEU A 64 -2.16 -16.62 -4.34
CA LEU A 64 -2.91 -16.90 -5.56
C LEU A 64 -4.35 -17.29 -5.21
N PHE A 65 -5.32 -16.49 -5.65
CA PHE A 65 -6.74 -16.79 -5.46
C PHE A 65 -7.25 -17.69 -6.60
N LEU A 66 -7.60 -18.93 -6.28
CA LEU A 66 -8.20 -19.89 -7.21
C LEU A 66 -9.63 -20.24 -6.79
N GLY A 67 -10.51 -20.45 -7.76
CA GLY A 67 -11.91 -20.83 -7.51
C GLY A 67 -12.84 -20.46 -8.65
N GLU A 68 -14.10 -20.84 -8.52
CA GLU A 68 -15.14 -20.64 -9.52
C GLU A 68 -15.60 -19.18 -9.64
N LYS A 69 -16.26 -18.85 -10.75
CA LYS A 69 -16.88 -17.53 -10.93
C LYS A 69 -17.93 -17.31 -9.83
N GLY A 70 -17.93 -16.12 -9.23
CA GLY A 70 -18.87 -15.75 -8.16
C GLY A 70 -18.38 -16.01 -6.74
N GLN A 71 -17.23 -16.67 -6.53
CA GLN A 71 -16.67 -16.94 -5.20
C GLN A 71 -15.89 -15.75 -4.59
N ALA A 72 -16.34 -14.53 -4.80
CA ALA A 72 -15.83 -13.29 -4.19
C ALA A 72 -14.32 -12.97 -4.31
N LYS A 73 -13.51 -13.72 -5.06
CA LYS A 73 -12.04 -13.51 -5.21
C LYS A 73 -11.64 -12.05 -5.41
N SER A 74 -12.14 -11.42 -6.48
CA SER A 74 -11.81 -10.02 -6.78
C SER A 74 -12.39 -9.03 -5.76
N ARG A 75 -13.43 -9.41 -5.00
CA ARG A 75 -13.96 -8.57 -3.91
C ARG A 75 -13.01 -8.59 -2.72
N ILE A 76 -12.53 -9.77 -2.33
CA ILE A 76 -11.53 -9.95 -1.28
C ILE A 76 -10.25 -9.19 -1.63
N MET A 77 -9.73 -9.34 -2.85
CA MET A 77 -8.52 -8.63 -3.29
C MET A 77 -8.63 -7.11 -3.14
N ARG A 78 -9.78 -6.52 -3.49
CA ARG A 78 -10.03 -5.08 -3.33
C ARG A 78 -10.16 -4.66 -1.87
N LEU A 79 -10.60 -5.55 -0.98
CA LEU A 79 -10.68 -5.26 0.46
C LEU A 79 -9.31 -5.24 1.13
N LEU A 80 -8.27 -5.88 0.55
CA LEU A 80 -6.91 -5.85 1.10
C LEU A 80 -6.34 -4.43 1.20
N VAL A 81 -6.81 -3.51 0.35
CA VAL A 81 -6.44 -2.07 0.37
C VAL A 81 -6.71 -1.44 1.73
N ARG A 82 -7.67 -1.94 2.49
CA ARG A 82 -8.02 -1.43 3.82
C ARG A 82 -6.87 -1.58 4.83
N PHE A 83 -5.97 -2.53 4.61
CA PHE A 83 -4.79 -2.76 5.44
C PHE A 83 -3.58 -1.94 4.98
N LEU A 84 -3.73 -1.07 3.98
CA LEU A 84 -2.75 -0.03 3.72
C LEU A 84 -2.97 1.16 4.66
N ASP A 85 -1.89 1.86 4.99
CA ASP A 85 -1.93 3.16 5.64
C ASP A 85 -2.85 4.07 4.82
N PRO A 86 -3.62 4.97 5.45
CA PRO A 86 -4.53 5.87 4.75
C PRO A 86 -3.90 6.58 3.56
N GLU A 87 -2.61 6.86 3.67
CA GLU A 87 -1.79 7.52 2.66
C GLU A 87 -0.30 7.33 2.94
N ILE A 88 0.52 7.46 1.90
CA ILE A 88 1.99 7.49 2.01
C ILE A 88 2.56 8.65 1.20
N PRO A 89 3.68 9.26 1.63
CA PRO A 89 4.35 10.28 0.86
C PRO A 89 5.06 9.66 -0.36
N TYR A 90 5.17 10.43 -1.43
CA TYR A 90 5.94 10.08 -2.62
C TYR A 90 6.65 11.31 -3.20
N LEU A 91 7.67 11.08 -4.03
CA LEU A 91 8.33 12.15 -4.78
C LEU A 91 7.39 12.72 -5.85
N ASP A 92 6.95 13.97 -5.70
CA ASP A 92 6.03 14.62 -6.64
C ASP A 92 6.78 15.18 -7.87
N ILE A 93 7.29 14.24 -8.68
CA ILE A 93 8.07 14.53 -9.88
C ILE A 93 7.21 14.18 -11.11
N PRO A 94 6.73 15.18 -11.89
CA PRO A 94 5.83 14.93 -13.02
C PRO A 94 6.37 13.97 -14.08
N GLU A 95 7.69 13.88 -14.26
CA GLU A 95 8.33 12.99 -15.22
C GLU A 95 8.47 11.55 -14.72
N SER A 96 8.26 11.30 -13.43
CA SER A 96 8.38 9.96 -12.85
C SER A 96 7.22 9.07 -13.31
N PRO A 97 7.48 7.86 -13.85
CA PRO A 97 6.42 6.96 -14.31
C PRO A 97 5.65 6.29 -13.17
N VAL A 98 6.18 6.35 -11.95
CA VAL A 98 5.58 5.76 -10.73
C VAL A 98 5.82 6.68 -9.54
N HIS A 99 5.02 6.50 -8.50
CA HIS A 99 5.23 7.16 -7.22
C HIS A 99 6.40 6.49 -6.48
N ASP A 100 7.57 7.15 -6.48
CA ASP A 100 8.77 6.68 -5.79
C ASP A 100 8.71 6.95 -4.30
N ASP A 101 9.29 6.03 -3.52
CA ASP A 101 9.56 6.26 -2.11
C ASP A 101 10.52 7.47 -1.94
N PRO A 102 10.19 8.44 -1.08
CA PRO A 102 11.02 9.65 -0.89
C PRO A 102 12.43 9.40 -0.36
N TYR A 103 12.66 8.28 0.34
CA TYR A 103 13.94 7.91 0.93
C TYR A 103 14.68 6.86 0.11
N GLN A 104 13.95 6.01 -0.62
CA GLN A 104 14.50 4.90 -1.40
C GLN A 104 13.87 4.83 -2.80
N PRO A 105 14.03 5.87 -3.66
CA PRO A 105 13.47 5.85 -4.99
C PRO A 105 14.07 4.71 -5.81
N ILE A 106 13.24 4.04 -6.60
CA ILE A 106 13.67 2.95 -7.48
C ILE A 106 13.95 3.47 -8.90
N THR A 107 13.24 4.50 -9.35
CA THR A 107 13.42 5.03 -10.70
C THR A 107 14.74 5.79 -10.83
N SER A 108 15.28 5.81 -12.05
CA SER A 108 16.46 6.61 -12.36
C SER A 108 16.18 8.11 -12.29
N ILE A 109 14.93 8.52 -12.51
CA ILE A 109 14.48 9.92 -12.42
C ILE A 109 14.51 10.37 -10.95
N GLY A 110 13.83 9.65 -10.06
CA GLY A 110 13.81 9.94 -8.62
C GLY A 110 15.22 9.95 -8.01
N LYS A 111 16.04 8.93 -8.33
CA LYS A 111 17.45 8.87 -7.86
C LYS A 111 18.27 10.08 -8.30
N LYS A 112 18.16 10.49 -9.57
CA LYS A 112 18.87 11.66 -10.10
C LYS A 112 18.36 12.95 -9.48
N PHE A 113 17.06 13.08 -9.29
CA PHE A 113 16.45 14.26 -8.71
C PHE A 113 16.94 14.47 -7.26
N LEU A 114 16.90 13.42 -6.43
CA LEU A 114 17.43 13.50 -5.06
C LEU A 114 18.93 13.80 -4.98
N ALA A 115 19.71 13.35 -5.97
CA ALA A 115 21.16 13.59 -5.98
C ALA A 115 21.55 15.03 -6.36
N ASN A 116 20.68 15.75 -7.08
CA ASN A 116 21.00 17.07 -7.64
C ASN A 116 20.17 18.21 -7.03
N THR A 117 19.16 17.91 -6.22
CA THR A 117 18.23 18.90 -5.65
C THR A 117 18.36 18.94 -4.13
N PRO A 118 18.53 20.12 -3.51
CA PRO A 118 18.49 20.26 -2.04
C PRO A 118 17.16 19.76 -1.44
N GLU A 119 17.20 19.12 -0.27
CA GLU A 119 16.02 18.44 0.30
C GLU A 119 14.79 19.35 0.51
N HIS A 120 14.99 20.63 0.82
CA HIS A 120 13.89 21.60 1.00
C HIS A 120 13.22 22.00 -0.32
N GLU A 121 13.85 21.72 -1.46
CA GLU A 121 13.30 21.94 -2.81
C GLU A 121 12.70 20.66 -3.40
N VAL A 122 12.87 19.49 -2.76
CA VAL A 122 12.31 18.23 -3.24
C VAL A 122 10.83 18.15 -2.86
N PRO A 123 9.89 18.23 -3.82
CA PRO A 123 8.46 18.25 -3.52
C PRO A 123 7.96 16.87 -3.09
N ILE A 124 7.09 16.87 -2.09
CA ILE A 124 6.43 15.67 -1.56
C ILE A 124 4.91 15.84 -1.69
N ALA A 125 4.28 14.83 -2.29
CA ALA A 125 2.83 14.68 -2.30
C ALA A 125 2.44 13.39 -1.57
N TRP A 126 1.14 13.21 -1.33
CA TRP A 126 0.60 12.12 -0.50
C TRP A 126 -0.36 11.28 -1.32
N TRP A 127 -0.11 9.98 -1.39
CA TRP A 127 -0.85 9.02 -2.21
C TRP A 127 -1.87 8.27 -1.35
N PRO A 128 -3.18 8.51 -1.54
CA PRO A 128 -4.23 7.81 -0.79
C PRO A 128 -4.25 6.31 -1.10
N ARG A 129 -4.57 5.47 -0.10
CA ARG A 129 -4.66 4.01 -0.30
C ARG A 129 -5.66 3.58 -1.35
N GLU A 130 -6.77 4.31 -1.49
CA GLU A 130 -7.83 4.00 -2.43
C GLU A 130 -7.31 4.03 -3.89
N ASP A 131 -6.26 4.82 -4.13
CA ASP A 131 -5.61 4.96 -5.44
C ASP A 131 -4.43 4.01 -5.63
N ARG A 132 -4.10 3.18 -4.62
CA ARG A 132 -2.94 2.27 -4.62
C ARG A 132 -3.26 0.86 -5.12
N TYR A 133 -4.52 0.56 -5.41
CA TYR A 133 -4.92 -0.71 -5.99
C TYR A 133 -4.89 -0.69 -7.52
N ALA A 134 -4.08 -1.56 -8.10
CA ALA A 134 -4.04 -1.78 -9.55
C ALA A 134 -4.45 -3.21 -9.90
N GLU A 135 -5.48 -3.36 -10.74
CA GLU A 135 -5.88 -4.65 -11.30
C GLU A 135 -5.43 -4.74 -12.75
N ARG A 136 -4.48 -5.64 -13.03
CA ARG A 136 -4.10 -5.96 -14.41
C ARG A 136 -4.85 -7.21 -14.85
N LEU A 137 -5.94 -7.01 -15.57
CA LEU A 137 -6.60 -8.11 -16.28
C LEU A 137 -5.67 -8.57 -17.40
N ALA A 138 -5.42 -9.88 -17.49
CA ALA A 138 -4.73 -10.43 -18.65
C ALA A 138 -5.51 -10.03 -19.90
N PRO A 139 -4.87 -9.47 -20.95
CA PRO A 139 -5.55 -9.27 -22.21
C PRO A 139 -6.05 -10.65 -22.67
N GLY A 140 -7.37 -10.77 -22.83
CA GLY A 140 -7.95 -11.99 -23.39
C GLY A 140 -7.30 -12.25 -24.76
N THR A 141 -6.84 -13.47 -24.97
CA THR A 141 -6.42 -13.96 -26.29
C THR A 141 -7.58 -13.92 -27.28
#